data_AF-A0A7S7ERQ0-F1
#
_entry.id   AF-A0A7S7ERQ0-F1
#
_cell.length_a   1.000
_cell.length_b   1.000
_cell.length_c   1.000
_cell.angle_alpha   90.00
_cell.angle_beta   90.00
_cell.angle_gamma   90.00
#
_symmetry.space_group_name_H-M   'P 1'
#
loop_
_entity.id
_entity.type
_entity.pdbx_description
1 polymer ?
#
loop_
_entity_poly.entity_id
_entity_poly.type
_entity_poly.pdbx_seq_one_letter_code
_entity_poly.pdbx_strand_id
1 'polypeptide(L)'
;MADQRNVTQAIDSFYEEIIDRYKELERQVASESKLLTIFRKVDYKSRIAKLKELKKKAQTINLKKIEVDQEDEFSIDARDQLGRCITIFVDLINFQVSFQTMLLKKSEGEKVQMVDYRKAVYNVQKATETLQNGLRNMDAVYANLEENQ
;
A
#
# COMPACT_ATOMS: atom_id res chain seq x y z
N MET A 1 -16.82 -3.10 23.37
CA MET A 1 -15.83 -4.17 23.68
C MET A 1 -15.64 -5.21 22.57
N ALA A 2 -16.68 -5.84 21.99
CA ALA A 2 -16.50 -6.79 20.88
C ALA A 2 -16.18 -6.08 19.54
N ASP A 3 -16.78 -4.93 19.30
CA ASP A 3 -16.67 -4.18 18.04
C ASP A 3 -15.30 -3.50 17.88
N GLN A 4 -14.79 -2.87 18.95
CA GLN A 4 -13.44 -2.31 18.99
C GLN A 4 -12.35 -3.34 18.69
N ARG A 5 -12.53 -4.60 19.15
CA ARG A 5 -11.60 -5.70 18.84
C ARG A 5 -11.64 -6.07 17.37
N ASN A 6 -12.80 -6.05 16.72
CA ASN A 6 -12.94 -6.32 15.30
C ASN A 6 -12.25 -5.24 14.45
N VAL A 7 -12.40 -3.96 14.83
CA VAL A 7 -11.72 -2.83 14.18
C VAL A 7 -10.21 -2.97 14.35
N THR A 8 -9.74 -3.20 15.58
CA THR A 8 -8.33 -3.40 15.91
C THR A 8 -7.70 -4.53 15.11
N GLN A 9 -8.32 -5.72 15.08
CA GLN A 9 -7.84 -6.85 14.28
C GLN A 9 -7.74 -6.53 12.78
N ALA A 10 -8.68 -5.76 12.25
CA ALA A 10 -8.64 -5.35 10.85
C ALA A 10 -7.48 -4.37 10.56
N ILE A 11 -7.19 -3.47 11.51
CA ILE A 11 -6.05 -2.55 11.45
C ILE A 11 -4.74 -3.33 11.52
N ASP A 12 -4.59 -4.24 12.48
CA ASP A 12 -3.41 -5.08 12.63
C ASP A 12 -3.16 -5.90 11.36
N SER A 13 -4.21 -6.55 10.84
CA SER A 13 -4.13 -7.31 9.59
C SER A 13 -3.69 -6.43 8.41
N PHE A 14 -4.16 -5.18 8.33
CA PHE A 14 -3.72 -4.24 7.31
C PHE A 14 -2.23 -3.90 7.44
N TYR A 15 -1.73 -3.65 8.65
CA TYR A 15 -0.32 -3.35 8.85
C TYR A 15 0.57 -4.57 8.57
N GLU A 16 0.28 -5.71 9.20
CA GLU A 16 1.13 -6.91 9.14
C GLU A 16 1.08 -7.61 7.78
N GLU A 17 -0.12 -7.80 7.23
CA GLU A 17 -0.27 -8.61 6.01
C GLU A 17 -0.06 -7.80 4.72
N ILE A 18 -0.15 -6.47 4.79
CA ILE A 18 -0.17 -5.62 3.60
C ILE A 18 0.94 -4.59 3.64
N ILE A 19 0.95 -3.70 4.64
CA ILE A 19 1.93 -2.61 4.70
C ILE A 19 3.35 -3.14 4.89
N ASP A 20 3.56 -4.10 5.79
CA ASP A 20 4.89 -4.63 6.04
C ASP A 20 5.41 -5.48 4.89
N ARG A 21 4.55 -6.28 4.25
CA ARG A 21 4.89 -6.98 3.01
C ARG A 21 5.22 -6.03 1.87
N TYR A 22 4.52 -4.90 1.78
CA TYR A 22 4.84 -3.86 0.81
C TYR A 22 6.21 -3.23 1.09
N LYS A 23 6.51 -2.86 2.34
CA LYS A 23 7.83 -2.34 2.74
C LYS A 23 8.95 -3.35 2.45
N GLU A 24 8.71 -4.63 2.65
CA GLU A 24 9.67 -5.68 2.31
C GLU A 24 9.94 -5.73 0.80
N LEU A 25 8.88 -5.68 -0.02
CA LEU A 25 9.00 -5.60 -1.47
C LEU A 25 9.81 -4.36 -1.89
N GLU A 26 9.56 -3.20 -1.29
CA GLU A 26 10.33 -1.98 -1.57
C GLU A 26 11.82 -2.13 -1.21
N ARG A 27 12.13 -2.75 -0.07
CA ARG A 27 13.51 -3.06 0.32
C ARG A 27 14.19 -4.00 -0.67
N GLN A 28 13.49 -5.04 -1.12
CA GLN A 28 13.97 -5.95 -2.16
C GLN A 28 14.30 -5.17 -3.44
N VAL A 29 13.38 -4.33 -3.92
CA VAL A 29 13.58 -3.49 -5.12
C VAL A 29 14.77 -2.52 -4.97
N ALA A 30 14.91 -1.89 -3.80
CA ALA A 30 16.01 -0.97 -3.51
C ALA A 30 17.36 -1.70 -3.47
N SER A 31 17.41 -2.91 -2.89
CA SER A 31 18.61 -3.74 -2.85
C SER A 31 19.04 -4.20 -4.25
N GLU A 32 18.08 -4.56 -5.11
CA GLU A 32 18.35 -4.91 -6.51
C GLU A 32 18.85 -3.71 -7.32
N SER A 33 18.64 -2.48 -6.84
CA SER A 33 19.09 -1.25 -7.49
C SER A 33 20.45 -0.76 -6.98
N LYS A 34 20.95 -1.24 -5.83
CA LYS A 34 22.22 -0.82 -5.22
C LYS A 34 23.28 -1.93 -5.32
N LEU A 35 24.33 -1.61 -6.08
CA LEU A 35 25.74 -2.05 -5.92
C LEU A 35 26.28 -3.36 -6.55
N LEU A 36 25.51 -4.37 -7.01
CA LEU A 36 26.12 -5.57 -7.64
C LEU A 36 25.35 -6.17 -8.84
N THR A 37 24.28 -5.52 -9.30
CA THR A 37 23.30 -6.05 -10.27
C THR A 37 23.56 -5.67 -11.73
N ILE A 38 24.76 -5.21 -12.08
CA ILE A 38 25.15 -4.93 -13.49
C ILE A 38 24.90 -6.16 -14.40
N PHE A 39 24.86 -7.37 -13.81
CA PHE A 39 24.65 -8.64 -14.52
C PHE A 39 23.28 -9.32 -14.30
N ARG A 40 22.41 -8.82 -13.42
CA ARG A 40 21.09 -9.44 -13.17
C ARG A 40 19.98 -8.66 -13.86
N LYS A 41 19.29 -9.32 -14.80
CA LYS A 41 18.06 -8.80 -15.42
C LYS A 41 17.00 -8.60 -14.34
N VAL A 42 16.44 -7.40 -14.27
CA VAL A 42 15.36 -7.08 -13.33
C VAL A 42 14.11 -7.88 -13.71
N ASP A 43 13.53 -8.62 -12.76
CA ASP A 43 12.30 -9.38 -12.96
C ASP A 43 11.05 -8.51 -12.68
N TYR A 44 10.70 -7.68 -13.68
CA TYR A 44 9.51 -6.84 -13.60
C TYR A 44 8.21 -7.64 -13.52
N LYS A 45 8.15 -8.84 -14.11
CA LYS A 45 6.91 -9.66 -14.13
C LYS A 45 6.58 -10.16 -12.74
N SER A 46 7.57 -10.68 -12.01
CA SER A 46 7.40 -11.09 -10.62
C SER A 46 7.00 -9.92 -9.71
N ARG A 47 7.65 -8.75 -9.87
CA ARG A 47 7.28 -7.54 -9.12
C ARG A 47 5.84 -7.10 -9.37
N ILE A 48 5.39 -7.08 -10.62
CA ILE A 48 4.00 -6.75 -10.99
C ILE A 48 3.03 -7.74 -10.35
N ALA A 49 3.35 -9.04 -10.36
CA ALA A 49 2.49 -10.07 -9.75
C ALA A 49 2.35 -9.86 -8.23
N LYS A 50 3.46 -9.65 -7.52
CA LYS A 50 3.47 -9.35 -6.08
C LYS A 50 2.65 -8.10 -5.74
N LEU A 51 2.82 -7.02 -6.51
CA LEU A 51 2.03 -5.79 -6.34
C LEU A 51 0.53 -6.06 -6.50
N LYS A 52 0.13 -6.78 -7.55
CA LYS A 52 -1.29 -7.14 -7.76
C LYS A 52 -1.85 -8.02 -6.65
N GLU A 53 -1.06 -8.93 -6.11
CA GLU A 53 -1.45 -9.75 -4.95
C GLU A 53 -1.71 -8.87 -3.72
N LEU A 54 -0.82 -7.92 -3.41
CA LEU A 54 -0.99 -6.98 -2.31
C LEU A 54 -2.26 -6.13 -2.47
N LYS A 55 -2.50 -5.61 -3.68
CA LYS A 55 -3.75 -4.90 -3.98
C LYS A 55 -4.98 -5.78 -3.70
N LYS A 56 -4.96 -7.05 -4.14
CA LYS A 56 -6.07 -7.97 -3.92
C LYS A 56 -6.32 -8.18 -2.43
N LYS A 57 -5.26 -8.38 -1.62
CA LYS A 57 -5.37 -8.50 -0.15
C LYS A 57 -5.96 -7.24 0.50
N ALA A 58 -5.52 -6.06 0.08
CA ALA A 58 -6.09 -4.81 0.57
C ALA A 58 -7.58 -4.70 0.26
N GLN A 59 -7.98 -5.10 -0.93
CA GLN A 59 -9.38 -5.07 -1.35
C GLN A 59 -10.25 -6.17 -0.69
N THR A 60 -9.65 -7.21 -0.10
CA THR A 60 -10.40 -8.22 0.66
C THR A 60 -10.80 -7.76 2.06
N ILE A 61 -10.18 -6.69 2.58
CA ILE A 61 -10.61 -6.09 3.85
C ILE A 61 -11.99 -5.47 3.64
N ASN A 62 -13.00 -6.14 4.17
CA ASN A 62 -14.38 -5.74 4.01
C ASN A 62 -14.84 -4.87 5.18
N LEU A 63 -14.67 -3.56 5.02
CA LEU A 63 -15.06 -2.55 6.01
C LEU A 63 -16.54 -2.64 6.41
N LYS A 64 -17.42 -3.12 5.51
CA LYS A 64 -18.85 -3.25 5.80
C LYS A 64 -19.18 -4.43 6.73
N LYS A 65 -18.27 -5.38 6.86
CA LYS A 65 -18.39 -6.51 7.80
C LYS A 65 -17.82 -6.19 9.17
N ILE A 66 -17.15 -5.05 9.32
CA ILE A 66 -16.69 -4.57 10.62
C ILE A 66 -17.90 -3.87 11.24
N GLU A 67 -18.61 -4.60 12.08
CA GLU A 67 -19.69 -4.06 12.90
C GLU A 67 -19.11 -3.10 13.93
N VAL A 68 -19.73 -1.93 14.04
CA VAL A 68 -19.32 -0.86 14.94
C VAL A 68 -20.57 -0.26 15.54
N ASP A 69 -20.60 -0.13 16.87
CA ASP A 69 -21.58 0.67 17.58
C ASP A 69 -21.59 2.12 17.04
N GLN A 70 -22.78 2.65 16.76
CA GLN A 70 -22.92 4.00 16.22
C GLN A 70 -22.61 5.08 17.26
N GLU A 71 -22.60 4.72 18.55
CA GLU A 71 -22.23 5.62 19.64
C GLU A 71 -20.71 5.59 19.94
N ASP A 72 -19.95 4.65 19.36
CA ASP A 72 -18.50 4.55 19.52
C ASP A 72 -17.77 5.35 18.43
N GLU A 73 -17.64 6.65 18.68
CA GLU A 73 -16.96 7.60 17.78
C GLU A 73 -15.52 7.18 17.46
N PHE A 74 -14.79 6.57 18.40
CA PHE A 74 -13.41 6.14 18.18
C PHE A 74 -13.31 4.98 17.19
N SER A 75 -14.17 3.97 17.36
CA SER A 75 -14.20 2.84 16.42
C SER A 75 -14.69 3.27 15.02
N ILE A 76 -15.62 4.22 14.95
CA ILE A 76 -16.07 4.78 13.67
C ILE A 76 -14.93 5.49 12.96
N ASP A 77 -14.22 6.39 13.65
CA ASP A 77 -13.10 7.14 13.07
C ASP A 77 -11.97 6.19 12.63
N ALA A 78 -11.65 5.19 13.45
CA ALA A 78 -10.66 4.17 13.12
C ALA A 78 -11.03 3.34 11.89
N ARG A 79 -12.30 2.91 11.76
CA ARG A 79 -12.77 2.18 10.57
C ARG A 79 -12.73 3.05 9.32
N ASP A 80 -13.16 4.30 9.43
CA ASP A 80 -13.21 5.22 8.30
C ASP A 80 -11.79 5.60 7.83
N GLN A 81 -10.87 5.82 8.77
CA GLN A 81 -9.47 6.07 8.49
C GLN A 81 -8.76 4.85 7.89
N LEU A 82 -9.07 3.63 8.34
CA LEU A 82 -8.61 2.39 7.72
C LEU A 82 -9.07 2.32 6.25
N GLY A 83 -10.34 2.66 5.98
CA GLY A 83 -10.86 2.69 4.62
C GLY A 83 -10.18 3.69 3.69
N ARG A 84 -9.82 4.86 4.21
CA ARG A 84 -9.01 5.85 3.48
C ARG A 84 -7.61 5.29 3.17
N CYS A 85 -6.96 4.67 4.15
CA CYS A 85 -5.63 4.08 3.97
C CYS A 85 -5.63 2.95 2.93
N ILE A 86 -6.64 2.08 2.94
CA ILE A 86 -6.82 1.04 1.92
C ILE A 86 -6.95 1.65 0.53
N THR A 87 -7.75 2.70 0.38
CA THR A 87 -7.96 3.39 -0.90
C THR A 87 -6.64 3.99 -1.41
N ILE A 88 -5.93 4.73 -0.56
CA ILE A 88 -4.64 5.34 -0.89
C ILE A 88 -3.61 4.27 -1.25
N PHE A 89 -3.57 3.16 -0.51
CA PHE A 89 -2.67 2.04 -0.80
C PHE A 89 -2.97 1.40 -2.17
N VAL A 90 -4.25 1.16 -2.49
CA VAL A 90 -4.66 0.61 -3.79
C VAL A 90 -4.22 1.53 -4.93
N ASP A 91 -4.34 2.84 -4.77
CA ASP A 91 -3.89 3.81 -5.76
C ASP A 91 -2.38 3.82 -5.94
N LEU A 92 -1.61 3.77 -4.84
CA LEU A 92 -0.16 3.59 -4.91
C LEU A 92 0.21 2.34 -5.71
N ILE A 93 -0.45 1.21 -5.42
CA ILE A 93 -0.19 -0.04 -6.15
C ILE A 93 -0.54 0.09 -7.63
N ASN A 94 -1.62 0.78 -7.99
CA ASN A 94 -1.96 1.03 -9.40
C ASN A 94 -0.84 1.81 -10.11
N PHE A 95 -0.32 2.86 -9.48
CA PHE A 95 0.80 3.63 -10.04
C PHE A 95 2.08 2.81 -10.13
N GLN A 96 2.40 2.02 -9.10
CA GLN A 96 3.55 1.12 -9.09
C GLN A 96 3.44 0.06 -10.20
N VAL A 97 2.28 -0.59 -10.37
CA VAL A 97 2.06 -1.58 -11.45
C VAL A 97 2.21 -0.93 -12.82
N SER A 98 1.65 0.25 -13.03
CA SER A 98 1.80 1.01 -14.28
C SER A 98 3.26 1.32 -14.58
N PHE A 99 4.01 1.79 -13.58
CA PHE A 99 5.43 2.08 -13.69
C PHE A 99 6.27 0.84 -13.99
N GLN A 100 6.08 -0.26 -13.25
CA GLN A 100 6.80 -1.52 -13.51
C GLN A 100 6.46 -2.11 -14.88
N THR A 101 5.21 -1.95 -15.35
CA THR A 101 4.81 -2.37 -16.70
C THR A 101 5.52 -1.55 -17.77
N MET A 102 5.66 -0.23 -17.57
CA MET A 102 6.44 0.63 -18.45
C MET A 102 7.92 0.23 -18.50
N LEU A 103 8.51 -0.10 -17.35
CA LEU A 103 9.90 -0.58 -17.28
C LEU A 103 10.09 -1.93 -17.97
N LEU A 104 9.12 -2.84 -17.84
CA LEU A 104 9.12 -4.12 -18.56
C LEU A 104 9.15 -3.90 -20.06
N LYS A 105 8.22 -3.09 -20.60
CA LYS A 105 8.16 -2.74 -22.02
C LYS A 105 9.48 -2.16 -22.53
N LYS A 106 10.06 -1.22 -21.77
CA LYS A 106 11.37 -0.64 -22.08
C LYS A 106 12.47 -1.71 -22.13
N SER A 107 12.45 -2.66 -21.18
CA SER A 107 13.42 -3.76 -21.13
C SER A 107 13.27 -4.77 -22.27
N GLU A 108 12.08 -4.85 -22.89
CA GLU A 108 11.77 -5.67 -24.05
C GLU A 108 12.03 -4.92 -25.38
N GLY A 109 12.53 -3.69 -25.32
CA GLY A 109 12.94 -2.89 -26.49
C GLY A 109 11.88 -1.90 -26.99
N GLU A 110 10.73 -1.79 -26.33
CA GLU A 110 9.74 -0.76 -26.66
C GLU A 110 10.25 0.64 -26.32
N LYS A 111 9.97 1.62 -27.19
CA LYS A 111 10.30 3.02 -26.92
C LYS A 111 9.33 3.59 -25.89
N VAL A 112 9.88 4.09 -24.78
CA VAL A 112 9.15 4.84 -23.75
C VAL A 112 9.56 6.30 -23.83
N GLN A 113 8.59 7.21 -23.94
CA GLN A 113 8.90 8.65 -23.95
C GLN A 113 9.38 9.11 -22.58
N MET A 114 10.38 10.00 -22.57
CA MET A 114 10.94 10.51 -21.31
C MET A 114 9.91 11.27 -20.47
N VAL A 115 8.93 11.92 -21.10
CA VAL A 115 7.83 12.61 -20.42
C VAL A 115 6.93 11.64 -19.65
N ASP A 116 6.59 10.50 -20.25
CA ASP A 116 5.77 9.46 -19.61
C ASP A 116 6.51 8.82 -18.45
N TYR A 117 7.81 8.57 -18.63
CA TYR A 117 8.67 8.06 -17.56
C TYR A 117 8.69 9.01 -16.36
N ARG A 118 8.94 10.30 -16.57
CA ARG A 118 8.97 11.30 -15.49
C ARG A 118 7.61 11.40 -14.79
N LYS A 119 6.51 11.36 -15.55
CA LYS A 119 5.16 11.39 -15.01
C LYS A 119 4.86 10.15 -14.14
N ALA A 120 5.28 8.96 -14.59
CA ALA A 120 5.11 7.74 -13.83
C ALA A 120 5.89 7.77 -12.51
N VAL A 121 7.15 8.22 -12.54
CA VAL A 121 7.97 8.40 -11.33
C VAL A 121 7.31 9.39 -10.36
N TYR A 122 6.87 10.54 -10.86
CA TYR A 122 6.20 11.56 -10.05
C TYR A 122 4.93 11.01 -9.37
N ASN A 123 4.09 10.28 -10.11
CA ASN A 123 2.86 9.71 -9.56
C ASN A 123 3.14 8.70 -8.45
N VAL A 124 4.15 7.83 -8.62
CA VAL A 124 4.58 6.89 -7.59
C VAL A 124 5.09 7.62 -6.34
N GLN A 125 5.93 8.65 -6.52
CA GLN A 125 6.46 9.44 -5.41
C GLN A 125 5.33 10.12 -4.63
N LYS A 126 4.43 10.83 -5.33
CA LYS A 126 3.30 11.52 -4.70
C LYS A 126 2.36 10.56 -3.99
N ALA A 127 2.06 9.40 -4.58
CA ALA A 127 1.23 8.38 -3.95
C ALA A 127 1.91 7.78 -2.71
N THR A 128 3.24 7.63 -2.72
CA THR A 128 4.01 7.14 -1.58
C THR A 128 3.94 8.14 -0.42
N GLU A 129 4.14 9.43 -0.69
CA GLU A 129 4.00 10.50 0.30
C GLU A 129 2.56 10.55 0.87
N THR A 130 1.56 10.39 0.00
CA THR A 130 0.15 10.36 0.40
C THR A 130 -0.13 9.17 1.33
N LEU A 131 0.41 7.98 1.01
CA LEU A 131 0.30 6.81 1.88
C LEU A 131 0.99 7.04 3.23
N GLN A 132 2.21 7.58 3.24
CA GLN A 132 2.93 7.85 4.49
C GLN A 132 2.15 8.79 5.40
N ASN A 133 1.54 9.84 4.84
CA ASN A 133 0.68 10.74 5.61
C ASN A 133 -0.60 10.04 6.09
N GLY A 134 -1.23 9.21 5.24
CA GLY A 134 -2.39 8.41 5.61
C GLY A 134 -2.11 7.45 6.77
N LEU A 135 -0.97 6.76 6.73
CA LEU A 135 -0.51 5.86 7.79
C LEU A 135 -0.21 6.61 9.09
N ARG A 136 0.42 7.78 9.05
CA ARG A 136 0.63 8.60 10.27
C ARG A 136 -0.69 9.00 10.93
N ASN A 137 -1.68 9.37 10.13
CA ASN A 137 -3.01 9.68 10.65
C ASN A 137 -3.69 8.42 11.22
N MET A 138 -3.50 7.27 10.57
CA MET A 138 -3.98 5.98 11.08
C MET A 138 -3.33 5.62 12.40
N ASP A 139 -2.02 5.82 12.55
CA ASP A 139 -1.29 5.57 13.80
C ASP A 139 -1.86 6.41 14.96
N ALA A 140 -2.18 7.69 14.69
CA ALA A 140 -2.79 8.57 15.69
C ALA A 140 -4.20 8.11 16.10
N VAL A 141 -5.03 7.74 15.12
CA VAL A 141 -6.40 7.25 15.40
C VAL A 141 -6.35 5.89 16.11
N TYR A 142 -5.40 5.03 15.75
CA TYR A 142 -5.22 3.73 16.38
C TYR A 142 -4.77 3.85 17.84
N ALA A 143 -3.82 4.74 18.14
CA ALA A 143 -3.43 5.04 19.52
C ALA A 143 -4.61 5.55 20.36
N ASN A 144 -5.42 6.46 19.81
CA ASN A 144 -6.63 6.93 20.49
C ASN A 144 -7.63 5.79 20.74
N LEU A 145 -7.77 4.86 19.79
CA LEU A 145 -8.63 3.69 19.96
C LEU A 145 -8.14 2.79 21.09
N GLU A 146 -6.83 2.49 21.15
CA GLU A 146 -6.24 1.66 22.21
C GLU A 146 -6.32 2.30 23.59
N GLU A 147 -6.16 3.62 23.70
CA GLU A 147 -6.25 4.35 24.97
C GLU A 147 -7.68 4.39 25.56
N ASN A 148 -8.70 4.18 24.73
CA ASN A 148 -10.12 4.22 25.11
C ASN A 148 -10.81 2.84 25.06
N GLN A 149 -10.02 1.75 25.08
CA GLN A 149 -10.49 0.36 25.26
C GLN A 149 -10.65 -0.02 26.74
#